data_AF-A0A1E3KT08-F1
#
_entry.id   AF-A0A1E3KT08-F1
#
_cell.length_a   1.000
_cell.length_b   1.000
_cell.length_c   1.000
_cell.angle_alpha   90.00
_cell.angle_beta   90.00
_cell.angle_gamma   90.00
#
_symmetry.space_group_name_H-M   'P 1'
#
loop_
_entity.id
_entity.type
_entity.pdbx_description
1 polymer ?
#
loop_
_entity_poly.entity_id
_entity_poly.type
_entity_poly.pdbx_seq_one_letter_code
_entity_poly.pdbx_strand_id
1 'polypeptide(L)'
;METINIGDLTALIGKNDAGKSTIFDAMDVFFNGIGNADADDFHIENDGTQASKIVLEATFSSESFIVQLETVDTDLEKEGLLDKSGNLVIKQTITKLTKAGVKTSIGAYLPDVPELADLYTLTNSKLKDRFKEIQKKMILTAGIRFQRQQIR
;
A
#
# COMPACT_ATOMS: atom_id res chain seq x y z
N MET A 1 -8.95 -8.31 11.85
CA MET A 1 -8.94 -6.88 11.45
C MET A 1 -10.32 -6.61 10.91
N GLU A 2 -11.05 -5.71 11.56
CA GLU A 2 -12.41 -5.37 11.13
C GLU A 2 -12.33 -4.27 10.08
N THR A 3 -13.22 -4.33 9.09
CA THR A 3 -13.31 -3.35 8.00
C THR A 3 -14.72 -2.79 7.95
N ILE A 4 -14.81 -1.50 7.61
CA ILE A 4 -16.09 -0.80 7.46
C ILE A 4 -16.18 -0.35 6.00
N ASN A 5 -17.24 -0.79 5.32
CA ASN A 5 -17.52 -0.35 3.96
C ASN A 5 -18.21 1.01 3.99
N ILE A 6 -17.66 1.97 3.27
CA ILE A 6 -18.22 3.32 3.12
C ILE A 6 -18.68 3.48 1.66
N GLY A 7 -19.96 3.80 1.47
CA GLY A 7 -20.52 4.19 0.16
C GLY A 7 -20.91 5.67 0.13
N ASP A 8 -21.56 6.09 -0.95
CA ASP A 8 -21.96 7.47 -1.23
C ASP A 8 -22.69 8.16 -0.07
N LEU A 9 -23.54 7.40 0.64
CA LEU A 9 -24.17 7.81 1.87
C LEU A 9 -24.09 6.67 2.88
N THR A 10 -23.33 6.89 3.95
CA THR A 10 -23.16 5.93 5.04
C THR A 10 -23.56 6.56 6.36
N ALA A 11 -24.45 5.92 7.11
CA ALA A 11 -24.88 6.39 8.43
C ALA A 11 -24.33 5.46 9.52
N LEU A 12 -23.55 6.01 10.45
CA LEU A 12 -23.07 5.28 11.62
C LEU A 12 -24.02 5.49 12.80
N ILE A 13 -24.72 4.44 13.20
CA ILE A 13 -25.74 4.47 14.26
C ILE A 13 -25.30 3.60 15.43
N GLY A 14 -25.49 4.09 16.66
CA GLY A 14 -25.14 3.36 17.87
C GLY A 14 -25.25 4.26 19.10
N LYS A 15 -25.14 3.66 20.30
CA LYS A 15 -25.16 4.40 21.57
C LYS A 15 -24.04 5.45 21.61
N ASN A 16 -24.23 6.50 22.40
CA ASN A 16 -23.15 7.44 22.69
C ASN A 16 -21.95 6.67 23.24
N ASP A 17 -20.75 7.15 22.92
CA ASP A 17 -19.49 6.56 23.37
C ASP A 17 -19.21 5.12 22.86
N ALA A 18 -19.98 4.64 21.88
CA ALA A 18 -19.71 3.37 21.21
C ALA A 18 -18.53 3.45 20.20
N GLY A 19 -17.70 4.50 20.24
CA GLY A 19 -16.59 4.70 19.31
C GLY A 19 -16.95 5.23 17.92
N LYS A 20 -18.18 5.75 17.74
CA LYS A 20 -18.61 6.31 16.44
C LYS A 20 -17.77 7.52 16.03
N SER A 21 -17.46 8.41 16.97
CA SER A 21 -16.61 9.59 16.72
C SER A 21 -15.20 9.18 16.34
N THR A 22 -14.67 8.13 16.95
CA THR A 22 -13.31 7.59 16.67
C THR A 22 -13.12 7.22 15.21
N ILE A 23 -14.17 6.74 14.52
CA ILE A 23 -14.10 6.46 13.07
C ILE A 23 -13.91 7.77 12.28
N PHE A 24 -14.64 8.82 12.63
CA PHE A 24 -14.50 10.13 12.00
C PHE A 24 -13.15 10.78 12.32
N ASP A 25 -12.66 10.64 13.56
CA ASP A 25 -11.35 11.15 13.97
C ASP A 25 -10.24 10.44 13.19
N ALA A 26 -10.33 9.10 13.03
CA ALA A 26 -9.39 8.34 12.21
C ALA A 26 -9.43 8.75 10.72
N MET A 27 -10.63 9.02 10.17
CA MET A 27 -10.77 9.55 8.81
C MET A 27 -10.15 10.94 8.68
N ASP A 28 -10.37 11.82 9.65
CA ASP A 28 -9.80 13.16 9.66
C ASP A 28 -8.26 13.09 9.68
N VAL A 29 -7.69 12.26 10.54
CA VAL A 29 -6.24 12.01 10.58
C VAL A 29 -5.73 11.47 9.24
N PHE A 30 -6.47 10.54 8.62
CA PHE A 30 -6.07 9.93 7.36
C PHE A 30 -6.03 10.93 6.19
N PHE A 31 -7.05 11.78 6.05
CA PHE A 31 -7.19 12.70 4.91
C PHE A 31 -6.55 14.08 5.16
N ASN A 32 -6.69 14.62 6.37
CA ASN A 32 -6.26 15.97 6.73
C ASN A 32 -4.95 15.99 7.54
N GLY A 33 -4.47 14.82 7.95
CA GLY A 33 -3.22 14.64 8.68
C GLY A 33 -3.39 14.72 10.20
N ILE A 34 -2.29 14.57 10.92
CA ILE A 34 -2.23 14.41 12.38
C ILE A 34 -2.51 15.69 13.20
N GLY A 35 -3.13 16.73 12.62
CA GLY A 35 -3.33 18.02 13.29
C GLY A 35 -4.27 17.95 14.49
N ASN A 36 -5.26 17.06 14.42
CA ASN A 36 -6.28 16.84 15.46
C ASN A 36 -6.03 15.56 16.28
N ALA A 37 -4.90 14.87 16.07
CA ALA A 37 -4.55 13.67 16.81
C ALA A 37 -3.86 14.01 18.14
N ASP A 38 -4.15 13.25 19.18
CA ASP A 38 -3.57 13.36 20.52
C ASP A 38 -2.73 12.12 20.88
N ALA A 39 -1.76 12.28 21.79
CA ALA A 39 -0.93 11.19 22.28
C ALA A 39 -1.77 10.08 22.93
N ASP A 40 -2.93 10.42 23.49
CA ASP A 40 -3.86 9.45 24.08
C ASP A 40 -4.62 8.61 23.03
N ASP A 41 -4.55 8.95 21.74
CA ASP A 41 -5.14 8.15 20.66
C ASP A 41 -4.38 6.84 20.41
N PHE A 42 -3.17 6.70 20.94
CA PHE A 42 -2.46 5.42 20.93
C PHE A 42 -3.11 4.48 21.95
N HIS A 43 -3.71 3.41 21.43
CA HIS A 43 -4.29 2.32 22.21
C HIS A 43 -3.35 1.83 23.33
N ILE A 44 -3.91 1.58 24.52
CA ILE A 44 -3.21 0.90 25.61
C ILE A 44 -3.36 -0.62 25.47
N GLU A 45 -2.24 -1.29 25.20
CA GLU A 45 -2.12 -2.75 25.07
C GLU A 45 -2.57 -3.47 26.36
N ASN A 46 -2.84 -4.77 26.27
CA ASN A 46 -3.33 -5.57 27.41
C ASN A 46 -2.36 -5.60 28.61
N ASP A 47 -1.08 -5.33 28.39
CA ASP A 47 -0.05 -5.25 29.42
C ASP A 47 0.08 -3.85 30.06
N GLY A 48 -0.78 -2.91 29.68
CA GLY A 48 -0.78 -1.53 30.17
C GLY A 48 0.22 -0.62 29.46
N THR A 49 0.94 -1.12 28.45
CA THR A 49 1.84 -0.29 27.64
C THR A 49 1.07 0.45 26.56
N GLN A 50 1.52 1.67 26.23
CA GLN A 50 0.97 2.39 25.09
C GLN A 50 1.49 1.77 23.78
N ALA A 51 0.58 1.58 22.83
CA ALA A 51 0.90 1.04 21.52
C ALA A 51 2.02 1.85 20.86
N SER A 52 2.94 1.16 20.20
CA SER A 52 4.09 1.81 19.55
C SER A 52 3.74 2.57 18.26
N LYS A 53 2.53 2.35 17.72
CA LYS A 53 2.09 2.95 16.45
C LYS A 53 0.57 2.87 16.29
N ILE A 54 0.02 3.82 15.53
CA ILE A 54 -1.31 3.75 14.93
C ILE A 54 -1.15 3.35 13.46
N VAL A 55 -2.02 2.46 12.98
CA VAL A 55 -2.04 2.03 11.58
C VAL A 55 -3.43 2.28 11.01
N LEU A 56 -3.51 3.16 10.01
CA LEU A 56 -4.73 3.44 9.27
C LEU A 56 -4.55 2.90 7.85
N GLU A 57 -5.55 2.20 7.35
CA GLU A 57 -5.55 1.63 6.00
C GLU A 57 -6.90 1.91 5.36
N ALA A 58 -6.87 2.51 4.17
CA ALA A 58 -8.06 2.75 3.35
C ALA A 58 -7.90 2.05 2.02
N THR A 59 -8.99 1.40 1.59
CA THR A 59 -9.10 0.75 0.29
C THR A 59 -10.12 1.50 -0.54
N PHE A 60 -9.71 1.92 -1.73
CA PHE A 60 -10.56 2.64 -2.67
C PHE A 60 -10.84 1.73 -3.86
N SER A 61 -12.12 1.61 -4.19
CA SER A 61 -12.61 0.96 -5.41
C SER A 61 -13.06 2.02 -6.40
N SER A 62 -12.67 1.89 -7.67
CA SER A 62 -13.06 2.80 -8.75
C SER A 62 -13.15 2.02 -10.06
N GLU A 63 -13.96 2.51 -11.00
CA GLU A 63 -14.01 1.97 -12.37
C GLU A 63 -12.71 2.24 -13.14
N SER A 64 -11.99 3.31 -12.77
CA SER A 64 -10.67 3.63 -13.32
C SER A 64 -9.80 4.29 -12.26
N PHE A 65 -8.51 3.99 -12.28
CA PHE A 65 -7.51 4.62 -11.42
C PHE A 65 -6.55 5.49 -12.23
N ILE A 66 -7.12 6.37 -13.06
CA ILE A 66 -6.35 7.39 -13.77
C ILE A 66 -6.25 8.60 -12.85
N VAL A 67 -5.04 8.94 -12.45
CA VAL A 67 -4.73 10.10 -11.60
C VAL A 67 -3.74 11.01 -12.30
N GLN A 68 -3.93 12.31 -12.17
CA GLN A 68 -2.98 13.28 -12.71
C GLN A 68 -1.85 13.51 -11.70
N LEU A 69 -0.64 13.06 -12.03
CA LEU A 69 0.57 13.31 -11.26
C LEU A 69 1.34 14.45 -11.92
N GLU A 70 1.38 15.60 -11.26
CA GLU A 70 1.92 16.87 -11.77
C GLU A 70 1.24 17.32 -13.08
N THR A 71 1.70 16.81 -14.22
CA THR A 71 1.18 17.14 -15.56
C THR A 71 0.93 15.91 -16.42
N VAL A 72 1.10 14.71 -15.87
CA VAL A 72 0.99 13.44 -16.60
C VAL A 72 -0.18 12.64 -16.03
N ASP A 73 -1.06 12.17 -16.93
CA ASP A 73 -2.08 11.20 -16.57
C ASP A 73 -1.41 9.84 -16.38
N THR A 74 -1.52 9.33 -15.16
CA THR A 74 -0.94 8.06 -14.73
C THR A 74 -2.05 7.07 -14.44
N ASP A 75 -1.94 5.89 -15.06
CA ASP A 75 -2.83 4.76 -14.84
C ASP A 75 -2.22 3.82 -13.78
N LEU A 76 -2.77 3.85 -12.56
CA LEU A 76 -2.25 3.08 -11.43
C LEU A 76 -2.33 1.57 -11.65
N GLU A 77 -3.26 1.09 -12.48
CA GLU A 77 -3.35 -0.33 -12.82
C GLU A 77 -2.17 -0.74 -13.71
N LYS A 78 -1.90 0.03 -14.76
CA LYS A 78 -0.76 -0.23 -15.68
C LYS A 78 0.59 -0.11 -14.98
N GLU A 79 0.68 0.71 -13.94
CA GLU A 79 1.88 0.84 -13.12
C GLU A 79 2.00 -0.24 -12.03
N GLY A 80 1.00 -1.13 -11.90
CA GLY A 80 1.02 -2.20 -10.91
C GLY A 80 0.94 -1.70 -9.47
N LEU A 81 0.23 -0.59 -9.24
CA LEU A 81 0.09 0.07 -7.94
C LEU A 81 -1.20 -0.33 -7.20
N LEU A 82 -2.00 -1.22 -7.77
CA LEU A 82 -3.23 -1.73 -7.17
C LEU A 82 -2.99 -3.05 -6.43
N ASP A 83 -3.87 -3.38 -5.49
CA ASP A 83 -3.86 -4.66 -4.80
C ASP A 83 -4.29 -5.81 -5.73
N LYS A 84 -4.27 -7.04 -5.21
CA LYS A 84 -4.65 -8.25 -5.97
C LYS A 84 -6.10 -8.23 -6.47
N SER A 85 -6.92 -7.37 -5.90
CA SER A 85 -8.35 -7.22 -6.17
C SER A 85 -8.62 -6.05 -7.12
N GLY A 86 -7.58 -5.34 -7.59
CA GLY A 86 -7.69 -4.18 -8.44
C GLY A 86 -8.08 -2.89 -7.70
N ASN A 87 -7.87 -2.81 -6.39
CA ASN A 87 -8.18 -1.63 -5.58
C ASN A 87 -6.92 -0.86 -5.18
N LEU A 88 -7.05 0.45 -5.02
CA LEU A 88 -5.98 1.26 -4.44
C LEU A 88 -6.00 1.12 -2.92
N VAL A 89 -4.91 0.61 -2.33
CA VAL A 89 -4.75 0.50 -0.88
C VAL A 89 -3.71 1.52 -0.42
N ILE A 90 -4.12 2.43 0.47
CA ILE A 90 -3.23 3.42 1.08
C ILE A 90 -3.12 3.12 2.56
N LYS A 91 -1.89 2.98 3.03
CA LYS A 91 -1.57 2.69 4.42
C LYS A 91 -0.75 3.81 5.03
N GLN A 92 -1.22 4.33 6.16
CA GLN A 92 -0.50 5.29 6.98
C GLN A 92 -0.09 4.61 8.30
N THR A 93 1.21 4.67 8.61
CA THR A 93 1.75 4.23 9.90
C THR A 93 2.25 5.45 10.66
N ILE A 94 1.70 5.68 11.84
CA ILE A 94 2.00 6.83 12.68
C ILE A 94 2.73 6.30 13.92
N THR A 95 4.00 6.66 14.07
CA THR A 95 4.83 6.27 15.23
C THR A 95 5.02 7.41 16.22
N LYS A 96 4.83 8.65 15.74
CA LYS A 96 4.88 9.89 16.52
C LYS A 96 3.94 10.90 15.86
N LEU A 97 3.32 11.76 16.66
CA LEU A 97 2.47 12.85 16.19
C LEU A 97 3.29 14.04 15.66
N THR A 98 4.13 13.74 14.68
CA THR A 98 4.92 14.72 13.92
C THR A 98 4.92 14.28 12.46
N LYS A 99 5.12 15.21 11.52
CA LYS A 99 5.16 14.86 10.09
C LYS A 99 6.20 13.76 9.77
N ALA A 100 7.35 13.78 10.45
CA ALA A 100 8.39 12.76 10.29
C ALA A 100 8.02 11.38 10.89
N GLY A 101 7.05 11.35 11.80
CA GLY A 101 6.53 10.13 12.41
C GLY A 101 5.44 9.43 11.60
N VAL A 102 4.95 10.07 10.53
CA VAL A 102 3.93 9.53 9.62
C VAL A 102 4.60 8.97 8.38
N LYS A 103 4.34 7.70 8.10
CA LYS A 103 4.78 7.02 6.88
C LYS A 103 3.57 6.57 6.07
N THR A 104 3.44 7.10 4.86
CA THR A 104 2.42 6.70 3.90
C THR A 104 3.01 5.76 2.85
N SER A 105 2.29 4.70 2.51
CA SER A 105 2.69 3.72 1.51
C SER A 105 1.48 3.17 0.76
N ILE A 106 1.72 2.70 -0.46
CA ILE A 106 0.72 2.00 -1.28
C ILE A 106 0.86 0.49 -1.05
N GLY A 107 -0.26 -0.19 -0.81
CA GLY A 107 -0.36 -1.65 -0.72
C GLY A 107 -0.61 -2.26 -2.10
N ALA A 108 0.44 -2.37 -2.91
CA ALA A 108 0.34 -2.92 -4.25
C ALA A 108 0.60 -4.45 -4.28
N TYR A 109 -0.07 -5.16 -5.20
CA TYR A 109 0.23 -6.55 -5.50
C TYR A 109 1.31 -6.61 -6.58
N LEU A 110 2.55 -6.78 -6.13
CA LEU A 110 3.69 -7.02 -7.00
C LEU A 110 3.96 -8.53 -7.12
N PRO A 111 4.44 -9.01 -8.27
CA PRO A 111 4.90 -10.38 -8.41
C PRO A 111 5.94 -10.71 -7.33
N ASP A 112 5.74 -11.79 -6.59
CA ASP A 112 6.69 -12.29 -5.58
C ASP A 112 7.86 -12.99 -6.27
N VAL A 113 8.63 -12.22 -7.02
CA VAL A 113 9.85 -12.64 -7.69
C VAL A 113 11.00 -11.98 -6.94
N PRO A 114 11.81 -12.75 -6.18
CA PRO A 114 12.90 -12.20 -5.37
C PRO A 114 13.88 -11.32 -6.16
N GLU A 115 14.03 -11.60 -7.45
CA GLU A 115 14.90 -10.86 -8.38
C GLU A 115 14.34 -9.49 -8.80
N LEU A 116 13.05 -9.23 -8.54
CA LEU A 116 12.35 -7.98 -8.86
C LEU A 116 11.98 -7.16 -7.61
N ALA A 117 12.22 -7.71 -6.40
CA ALA A 117 11.76 -7.15 -5.14
C ALA A 117 12.37 -5.77 -4.80
N ASP A 118 13.52 -5.43 -5.38
CA ASP A 118 14.22 -4.16 -5.15
C ASP A 118 14.05 -3.13 -6.27
N LEU A 119 13.35 -3.46 -7.36
CA LEU A 119 13.31 -2.63 -8.58
C LEU A 119 12.93 -1.18 -8.30
N TYR A 120 11.92 -0.94 -7.47
CA TYR A 120 11.44 0.40 -7.14
C TYR A 120 12.45 1.26 -6.37
N THR A 121 13.55 0.67 -5.86
CA THR A 121 14.63 1.39 -5.18
C THR A 121 15.84 1.67 -6.08
N LEU A 122 15.88 1.09 -7.29
CA LEU A 122 17.02 1.18 -8.18
C LEU A 122 16.98 2.45 -9.04
N THR A 123 18.15 3.00 -9.31
CA THR A 123 18.29 4.08 -10.29
C THR A 123 18.08 3.56 -11.72
N ASN A 124 17.75 4.45 -12.65
CA ASN A 124 17.59 4.08 -14.06
C ASN A 124 18.79 3.33 -14.67
N SER A 125 20.02 3.64 -14.24
CA SER A 125 21.20 2.89 -14.68
C SER A 125 21.16 1.44 -14.19
N LYS A 126 20.94 1.24 -12.88
CA LYS A 126 20.88 -0.08 -12.26
C LYS A 126 19.71 -0.92 -12.78
N LEU A 127 18.58 -0.28 -13.06
CA LEU A 127 17.42 -0.93 -13.69
C LEU A 127 17.76 -1.51 -15.07
N LYS A 128 18.46 -0.75 -15.92
CA LYS A 128 18.90 -1.23 -17.24
C LYS A 128 19.87 -2.40 -17.15
N ASP A 129 20.76 -2.38 -16.16
CA ASP A 129 21.71 -3.48 -15.95
C ASP A 129 20.98 -4.73 -15.46
N ARG A 130 20.09 -4.59 -14.48
CA ARG A 130 19.23 -5.68 -13.98
C ARG A 130 18.39 -6.29 -15.11
N PHE A 131 17.82 -5.47 -15.99
CA PHE A 131 17.05 -5.95 -17.14
C PHE A 131 17.90 -6.87 -18.04
N LYS A 132 19.14 -6.48 -18.36
CA LYS A 132 20.05 -7.31 -19.16
C LYS A 132 20.40 -8.63 -18.49
N GLU A 133 20.61 -8.63 -17.17
CA GLU A 133 20.87 -9.85 -16.39
C GLU A 133 19.71 -10.83 -16.46
N ILE A 134 18.48 -10.35 -16.24
CA ILE A 134 17.26 -11.16 -16.29
C ILE A 134 17.03 -11.70 -17.70
N GLN A 135 17.18 -10.85 -18.72
CA GLN A 135 17.03 -11.24 -20.12
C GLN A 135 18.03 -12.36 -20.50
N LYS A 136 19.28 -12.23 -20.06
CA LYS A 136 20.32 -13.26 -20.29
C LYS A 136 19.97 -14.58 -19.59
N LYS A 137 19.50 -14.53 -18.34
CA LYS A 137 19.04 -15.73 -17.60
C LYS A 137 17.90 -16.42 -18.32
N MET A 138 16.87 -15.70 -18.76
CA MET A 138 15.72 -16.27 -19.47
C MET A 138 16.12 -16.99 -20.75
N ILE A 139 17.01 -16.40 -21.55
CA ILE A 139 17.52 -17.01 -22.80
C ILE A 139 18.25 -18.33 -22.51
N LEU A 140 19.08 -18.35 -21.46
CA LEU A 140 19.79 -19.55 -21.01
C LEU A 140 18.84 -20.67 -20.56
N THR A 141 17.81 -20.33 -19.77
CA THR A 141 16.82 -21.30 -19.29
C THR A 141 15.97 -21.87 -20.44
N ALA A 142 15.59 -21.03 -21.40
CA ALA A 142 14.86 -21.46 -22.60
C ALA A 142 15.69 -22.42 -23.46
N GLY A 143 16.98 -22.11 -23.67
CA GLY A 143 17.91 -22.98 -24.40
C GLY A 143 18.09 -24.36 -23.76
N ILE A 144 18.20 -24.43 -22.43
CA ILE A 144 18.33 -25.70 -21.70
C ILE A 144 17.04 -26.53 -21.77
N ARG A 145 15.86 -25.90 -21.68
CA ARG A 145 14.57 -26.60 -21.84
C ARG A 145 14.39 -27.16 -23.24
N PHE A 146 14.81 -26.42 -24.27
CA PHE A 146 14.72 -26.86 -25.67
C PHE A 146 15.64 -28.07 -25.95
N GLN A 147 16.87 -28.05 -25.43
CA GLN A 147 17.82 -29.17 -25.52
C GLN A 147 17.28 -30.44 -24.82
N ARG A 148 16.62 -30.31 -23.66
CA ARG A 148 16.03 -31.47 -22.95
C ARG A 148 14.81 -32.09 -23.63
N GLN A 149 14.08 -31.34 -24.47
CA GLN A 149 12.95 -31.87 -25.25
C GLN A 149 13.38 -32.58 -26.54
N GLN A 150 14.57 -32.26 -27.07
CA GLN A 150 15.14 -32.89 -28.27
C GLN A 150 15.90 -34.19 -27.96
N ILE A 151 16.14 -34.51 -26.67
CA ILE A 151 16.84 -35.72 -26.20
C ILE A 151 15.83 -36.74 -25.60
N ARG A 152 14.52 -36.59 -25.88
CA ARG A 152 13.49 -37.57 -25.53
C ARG A 152 12.82 -38.13 -26.76
#